data_AF-A0A2N1UYJ5-F1
#
_entry.id   AF-A0A2N1UYJ5-F1
#
_cell.length_a   1.000
_cell.length_b   1.000
_cell.length_c   1.000
_cell.angle_alpha   90.00
_cell.angle_beta   90.00
_cell.angle_gamma   90.00
#
_symmetry.space_group_name_H-M   'P 1'
#
loop_
_entity.id
_entity.type
_entity.pdbx_description
1 polymer ?
#
loop_
_entity_poly.entity_id
_entity_poly.type
_entity_poly.pdbx_seq_one_letter_code
_entity_poly.pdbx_strand_id
1 'polypeptide(L)'
;MKYVELLEKYEELLSENKKLKETIVELKSMITEESTVNCIVKEAENLTNAEDTIGLTKKSSTQEKLDLFLSVFRGRSDVCAKRWRNKPGYSPYCFNDFKPGICNKPRIKCTECKQSNFAPLDRKQLEKHLLGNEVIGLYPLTINDTCCLLAIDFDKSTWWEDITVIRNVCTKHDIPMYVERSRSGDGAHLWFFFGSEIKAAIARKFGMCLLEQAMQVSGRIGFDSFDRLFPSQDYLQKDGFGNLIALPLQKEARKNNNSVFIDENLEEIEDQWNYLSQIKKISEAFIQRFCKDF
;
A
#
# COMPACT_ATOMS: atom_id res chain seq x y z
N MET A 1 7.28 -36.20 -52.38
CA MET A 1 5.92 -35.65 -52.22
C MET A 1 5.70 -34.69 -53.37
N LYS A 2 4.84 -35.06 -54.31
CA LYS A 2 4.70 -34.35 -55.60
C LYS A 2 3.89 -33.07 -55.37
N TYR A 3 4.25 -31.97 -56.01
CA TYR A 3 3.56 -30.67 -55.92
C TYR A 3 2.02 -30.79 -56.01
N VAL A 4 1.54 -31.76 -56.79
CA VAL A 4 0.12 -32.12 -56.92
C VAL A 4 -0.51 -32.56 -55.60
N GLU A 5 0.13 -33.45 -54.82
CA GLU A 5 -0.38 -33.90 -53.50
C GLU A 5 -0.43 -32.76 -52.47
N LEU A 6 0.47 -31.77 -52.60
CA LEU A 6 0.48 -30.60 -51.73
C LEU A 6 -0.66 -29.63 -52.09
N LEU A 7 -0.94 -29.48 -53.39
CA LEU A 7 -2.04 -28.66 -53.89
C LEU A 7 -3.39 -29.24 -53.47
N GLU A 8 -3.58 -30.56 -53.61
CA GLU A 8 -4.78 -31.27 -53.18
C GLU A 8 -5.05 -31.09 -51.68
N LYS A 9 -4.02 -31.26 -50.83
CA LYS A 9 -4.14 -31.02 -49.39
C LYS A 9 -4.44 -29.57 -49.04
N TYR A 10 -3.92 -28.61 -49.80
CA TYR A 10 -4.18 -27.20 -49.59
C TYR A 10 -5.63 -26.83 -49.92
N GLU A 11 -6.18 -27.37 -51.01
CA GLU A 11 -7.58 -27.19 -51.39
C GLU A 11 -8.53 -27.85 -50.38
N GLU A 12 -8.17 -29.03 -49.87
CA GLU A 12 -8.92 -29.73 -48.82
C GLU A 12 -8.96 -28.92 -47.52
N LEU A 13 -7.82 -28.37 -47.09
CA LEU A 13 -7.70 -27.47 -45.95
C LEU A 13 -8.54 -26.19 -46.12
N LEU A 14 -8.56 -25.61 -47.32
CA LEU A 14 -9.38 -24.43 -47.61
C LEU A 14 -10.88 -24.74 -47.52
N SER A 15 -11.30 -25.91 -48.02
CA SER A 15 -12.68 -26.38 -47.94
C SER A 15 -13.11 -26.62 -46.49
N GLU A 16 -12.26 -27.25 -45.69
CA GLU A 16 -12.50 -27.49 -44.27
C GLU A 16 -12.54 -26.18 -43.47
N ASN A 17 -11.63 -25.25 -43.75
CA ASN A 17 -11.61 -23.93 -43.09
C ASN A 17 -12.88 -23.13 -43.39
N LYS A 18 -13.42 -23.24 -44.61
CA LYS A 18 -14.68 -22.61 -44.98
C LYS A 18 -15.85 -23.19 -44.19
N LYS A 19 -15.96 -24.53 -44.13
CA LYS A 19 -17.00 -25.22 -43.34
C LYS A 19 -16.94 -24.86 -41.86
N LEU A 20 -15.74 -24.85 -41.27
CA LEU A 20 -15.54 -24.46 -39.86
C LEU A 20 -16.00 -23.03 -39.59
N LYS A 21 -15.74 -22.09 -40.51
CA LYS A 21 -16.20 -20.70 -40.38
C LYS A 21 -17.72 -20.60 -40.47
N GLU A 22 -18.36 -21.35 -41.36
CA GLU A 22 -19.82 -21.41 -41.48
C GLU A 22 -20.45 -21.99 -40.21
N THR A 23 -19.93 -23.10 -39.68
CA THR A 23 -20.38 -23.68 -38.41
C THR A 23 -20.17 -22.74 -37.22
N ILE A 24 -19.07 -21.98 -37.17
CA ILE A 24 -18.86 -20.96 -36.13
C ILE A 24 -19.91 -19.86 -36.20
N VAL A 25 -20.35 -19.46 -37.40
CA VAL A 25 -21.40 -18.45 -37.56
C VAL A 25 -22.75 -19.01 -37.10
N GLU A 26 -23.09 -20.25 -37.46
CA GLU A 26 -24.32 -20.92 -37.00
C GLU A 26 -24.33 -21.14 -35.47
N LEU A 27 -23.23 -21.61 -34.89
CA LEU A 27 -23.13 -21.78 -33.44
C LEU A 27 -23.24 -20.43 -32.71
N LYS A 28 -22.66 -19.36 -33.28
CA LYS A 28 -22.80 -18.01 -32.72
C LYS A 28 -24.24 -17.49 -32.81
N SER A 29 -24.98 -17.79 -33.89
CA SER A 29 -26.39 -17.40 -33.99
C SER A 29 -27.28 -18.18 -33.00
N MET A 30 -26.97 -19.46 -32.77
CA MET A 30 -27.65 -20.27 -31.75
C MET A 30 -27.36 -19.78 -30.32
N ILE A 31 -26.13 -19.32 -30.05
CA ILE A 31 -25.75 -18.72 -28.76
C ILE A 31 -26.44 -17.36 -28.54
N THR A 32 -26.74 -16.60 -29.60
CA THR A 32 -27.48 -15.33 -29.46
C THR A 32 -28.97 -15.49 -29.15
N GLU A 33 -29.57 -16.64 -29.45
CA GLU A 33 -30.98 -16.94 -29.13
C GLU A 33 -31.15 -17.43 -27.68
N GLU A 34 -30.11 -18.01 -27.05
CA GLU A 34 -30.04 -18.33 -25.60
C GLU A 34 -29.74 -17.09 -24.72
N SER A 35 -30.48 -16.02 -24.99
CA SER A 35 -30.50 -14.76 -24.23
C SER A 35 -30.76 -14.90 -22.73
N THR A 36 -31.23 -16.07 -22.25
CA THR A 36 -31.35 -16.37 -20.82
C THR A 36 -30.02 -16.74 -20.18
N VAL A 37 -29.12 -17.44 -20.89
CA VAL A 37 -27.80 -17.83 -20.35
C VAL A 37 -26.87 -16.62 -20.32
N ASN A 38 -26.94 -15.72 -21.29
CA ASN A 38 -26.10 -14.51 -21.28
C ASN A 38 -26.55 -13.49 -20.21
N CYS A 39 -27.82 -13.50 -19.81
CA CYS A 39 -28.31 -12.74 -18.65
C CYS A 39 -27.86 -13.38 -17.34
N ILE A 40 -27.90 -14.71 -17.23
CA ILE A 40 -27.40 -15.46 -16.06
C ILE A 40 -25.87 -15.41 -15.96
N VAL A 41 -25.13 -15.37 -17.07
CA VAL A 41 -23.67 -15.20 -17.08
C VAL A 41 -23.31 -13.76 -16.76
N LYS A 42 -24.06 -12.75 -17.19
CA LYS A 42 -23.86 -11.36 -16.72
C LYS A 42 -24.25 -11.17 -15.25
N GLU A 43 -25.30 -11.84 -14.78
CA GLU A 43 -25.65 -11.87 -13.36
C GLU A 43 -24.64 -12.68 -12.55
N ALA A 44 -24.10 -13.78 -13.07
CA ALA A 44 -23.07 -14.59 -12.43
C ALA A 44 -21.70 -13.91 -12.47
N GLU A 45 -21.33 -13.23 -13.55
CA GLU A 45 -20.14 -12.38 -13.64
C GLU A 45 -20.30 -11.13 -12.77
N ASN A 46 -21.53 -10.60 -12.61
CA ASN A 46 -21.82 -9.60 -11.60
C ASN A 46 -21.86 -10.19 -10.19
N LEU A 47 -22.16 -11.47 -9.97
CA LEU A 47 -22.12 -12.14 -8.66
C LEU A 47 -20.72 -12.64 -8.30
N THR A 48 -19.84 -12.88 -9.27
CA THR A 48 -18.42 -13.22 -9.05
C THR A 48 -17.52 -11.97 -9.05
N ASN A 49 -17.95 -10.87 -9.68
CA ASN A 49 -17.36 -9.54 -9.47
C ASN A 49 -18.07 -8.74 -8.36
N ALA A 50 -19.19 -9.25 -7.83
CA ALA A 50 -19.77 -8.89 -6.55
C ALA A 50 -19.48 -9.99 -5.51
N GLU A 51 -18.20 -10.33 -5.35
CA GLU A 51 -17.68 -10.11 -4.01
C GLU A 51 -17.80 -8.62 -3.75
N ASP A 52 -19.01 -8.21 -3.33
CA ASP A 52 -19.23 -6.91 -2.75
C ASP A 52 -18.12 -6.75 -1.71
N THR A 53 -17.19 -5.85 -2.00
CA THR A 53 -16.54 -5.07 -0.97
C THR A 53 -17.65 -4.33 -0.24
N ILE A 54 -18.37 -5.04 0.63
CA ILE A 54 -19.04 -4.43 1.76
C ILE A 54 -17.89 -3.75 2.49
N GLY A 55 -17.71 -2.46 2.21
CA GLY A 55 -16.63 -1.66 2.78
C GLY A 55 -16.65 -1.90 4.28
N LEU A 56 -15.54 -2.41 4.81
CA LEU A 56 -15.44 -2.69 6.23
C LEU A 56 -15.66 -1.38 6.97
N THR A 57 -16.62 -1.34 7.89
CA THR A 57 -16.99 -0.10 8.59
C THR A 57 -16.50 -0.14 10.02
N LYS A 58 -16.70 0.96 10.75
CA LYS A 58 -16.53 0.99 12.21
C LYS A 58 -17.40 -0.02 12.95
N LYS A 59 -18.44 -0.60 12.32
CA LYS A 59 -19.28 -1.66 12.89
C LYS A 59 -18.77 -3.08 12.60
N SER A 60 -17.81 -3.25 11.68
CA SER A 60 -17.19 -4.55 11.41
C SER A 60 -16.48 -5.12 12.64
N SER A 61 -16.29 -6.43 12.65
CA SER A 61 -15.64 -7.13 13.76
C SER A 61 -14.19 -6.68 13.94
N THR A 62 -13.67 -6.88 15.16
CA THR A 62 -12.25 -6.62 15.45
C THR A 62 -11.33 -7.39 14.51
N GLN A 63 -11.68 -8.65 14.19
CA GLN A 63 -10.86 -9.50 13.35
C GLN A 63 -10.75 -8.98 11.92
N GLU A 64 -11.88 -8.60 11.31
CA GLU A 64 -11.90 -8.03 9.96
C GLU A 64 -11.12 -6.71 9.87
N LYS A 65 -11.25 -5.86 10.88
CA LYS A 65 -10.49 -4.60 10.95
C LYS A 65 -8.98 -4.85 11.04
N LEU A 66 -8.56 -5.81 11.85
CA LEU A 66 -7.15 -6.20 11.97
C LEU A 66 -6.61 -6.78 10.65
N ASP A 67 -7.42 -7.58 9.95
CA ASP A 67 -7.07 -8.11 8.62
C ASP A 67 -6.89 -7.02 7.58
N LEU A 68 -7.87 -6.11 7.51
CA LEU A 68 -7.79 -4.96 6.61
C LEU A 68 -6.52 -4.17 6.88
N PHE A 69 -6.25 -3.87 8.15
CA PHE A 69 -5.08 -3.10 8.54
C PHE A 69 -3.77 -3.78 8.12
N LEU A 70 -3.63 -5.10 8.33
CA LEU A 70 -2.46 -5.87 7.87
C LEU A 70 -2.36 -5.93 6.34
N SER A 71 -3.49 -5.96 5.64
CA SER A 71 -3.53 -6.01 4.18
C SER A 71 -3.11 -4.70 3.51
N VAL A 72 -3.33 -3.57 4.20
CA VAL A 72 -3.01 -2.21 3.76
C VAL A 72 -1.58 -1.85 4.14
N PHE A 73 -1.22 -1.93 5.43
CA PHE A 73 0.07 -1.50 5.94
C PHE A 73 1.10 -2.64 5.92
N ARG A 74 1.51 -3.00 4.70
CA ARG A 74 2.44 -4.10 4.45
C ARG A 74 3.90 -3.64 4.43
N GLY A 75 4.75 -4.41 5.10
CA GLY A 75 6.21 -4.29 5.10
C GLY A 75 6.80 -5.54 5.76
N ARG A 76 7.78 -5.40 6.66
CA ARG A 76 8.32 -6.55 7.40
C ARG A 76 7.27 -7.17 8.32
N SER A 77 7.06 -8.47 8.14
CA SER A 77 6.18 -9.28 9.00
C SER A 77 6.91 -9.88 10.19
N ASP A 78 8.23 -10.07 10.09
CA ASP A 78 9.04 -10.75 11.10
C ASP A 78 9.39 -9.87 12.31
N VAL A 79 9.24 -8.55 12.18
CA VAL A 79 9.51 -7.59 13.26
C VAL A 79 8.71 -6.31 13.09
N CYS A 80 8.13 -5.83 14.18
CA CYS A 80 7.57 -4.47 14.29
C CYS A 80 8.42 -3.59 15.21
N ALA A 81 8.22 -2.27 15.12
CA ALA A 81 8.80 -1.31 16.04
C ALA A 81 7.85 -1.04 17.21
N LYS A 82 8.41 -0.70 18.37
CA LYS A 82 7.65 -0.24 19.54
C LYS A 82 8.24 1.06 20.05
N ARG A 83 7.35 2.02 20.34
CA ARG A 83 7.72 3.31 20.91
C ARG A 83 8.19 3.19 22.35
N TRP A 84 9.16 4.01 22.74
CA TRP A 84 9.53 4.14 24.15
C TRP A 84 8.50 4.96 24.93
N ARG A 85 8.18 4.52 26.16
CA ARG A 85 7.21 5.19 27.03
C ARG A 85 7.72 6.51 27.60
N ASN A 86 8.99 6.55 28.02
CA ASN A 86 9.54 7.67 28.79
C ASN A 86 10.45 8.62 27.98
N LYS A 87 10.62 8.37 26.67
CA LYS A 87 11.46 9.22 25.80
C LYS A 87 10.99 9.21 24.34
N PRO A 88 11.30 10.25 23.55
CA PRO A 88 11.09 10.21 22.11
C PRO A 88 11.89 9.07 21.46
N GLY A 89 11.31 8.46 20.43
CA GLY A 89 11.94 7.37 19.68
C GLY A 89 11.26 6.01 19.81
N TYR A 90 11.79 5.08 19.01
CA TYR A 90 11.31 3.72 18.80
C TYR A 90 12.49 2.76 18.82
N SER A 91 12.20 1.48 19.04
CA SER A 91 13.17 0.40 18.83
C SER A 91 12.47 -0.83 18.25
N PRO A 92 13.20 -1.78 17.64
CA PRO A 92 12.64 -3.08 17.30
C PRO A 92 12.00 -3.68 18.55
N TYR A 93 10.73 -4.09 18.42
CA TYR A 93 10.00 -4.69 19.52
C TYR A 93 10.59 -6.09 19.76
N CYS A 94 11.20 -6.28 20.92
CA CYS A 94 11.64 -7.59 21.38
C CYS A 94 10.87 -8.01 22.64
N PHE A 95 10.37 -9.25 22.69
CA PHE A 95 9.73 -9.82 23.89
C PHE A 95 10.72 -10.01 25.06
N ASN A 96 12.02 -9.99 24.76
CA ASN A 96 13.08 -10.04 25.76
C ASN A 96 13.58 -8.64 26.17
N ASP A 97 12.98 -7.56 25.68
CA ASP A 97 13.37 -6.19 26.04
C ASP A 97 13.52 -6.02 27.56
N PHE A 98 14.71 -5.56 27.97
CA PHE A 98 15.09 -5.26 29.36
C PHE A 98 14.99 -6.43 30.36
N LYS A 99 14.88 -7.68 29.89
CA LYS A 99 14.96 -8.84 30.78
C LYS A 99 16.39 -9.02 31.33
N PRO A 100 16.61 -8.98 32.66
CA PRO A 100 17.93 -9.16 33.26
C PRO A 100 18.56 -10.48 32.82
N GLY A 101 19.86 -10.46 32.49
CA GLY A 101 20.61 -11.64 32.04
C GLY A 101 20.31 -12.13 30.61
N ILE A 102 19.30 -11.57 29.93
CA ILE A 102 18.92 -11.94 28.55
C ILE A 102 19.20 -10.79 27.59
N CYS A 103 18.70 -9.59 27.91
CA CYS A 103 18.84 -8.42 27.05
C CYS A 103 19.88 -7.46 27.62
N ASN A 104 20.93 -7.23 26.84
CA ASN A 104 22.06 -6.38 27.22
C ASN A 104 21.92 -4.94 26.70
N LYS A 105 20.71 -4.47 26.36
CA LYS A 105 20.49 -3.05 26.01
C LYS A 105 20.87 -2.15 27.20
N PRO A 106 21.48 -0.96 26.97
CA PRO A 106 21.86 -0.40 25.67
C PRO A 106 23.27 -0.79 25.19
N ARG A 107 23.96 -1.74 25.86
CA ARG A 107 25.37 -2.06 25.60
C ARG A 107 25.63 -2.72 24.24
N ILE A 108 24.64 -3.41 23.68
CA ILE A 108 24.73 -4.05 22.35
C ILE A 108 23.56 -3.64 21.46
N LYS A 109 23.74 -3.71 20.14
CA LYS A 109 22.65 -3.52 19.18
C LYS A 109 21.71 -4.72 19.17
N CYS A 110 20.43 -4.49 18.88
CA CYS A 110 19.45 -5.57 18.70
C CYS A 110 19.88 -6.58 17.63
N THR A 111 20.48 -6.08 16.56
CA THR A 111 20.92 -6.84 15.38
C THR A 111 22.05 -7.82 15.70
N GLU A 112 22.79 -7.56 16.78
CA GLU A 112 23.92 -8.39 17.25
C GLU A 112 23.52 -9.29 18.44
N CYS A 113 22.28 -9.15 18.94
CA CYS A 113 21.82 -9.86 20.13
C CYS A 113 21.38 -11.28 19.77
N LYS A 114 22.17 -12.29 20.15
CA LYS A 114 21.83 -13.72 19.95
C LYS A 114 20.58 -14.19 20.70
N GLN A 115 20.11 -13.40 21.67
CA GLN A 115 18.91 -13.67 22.47
C GLN A 115 17.71 -12.81 22.02
N SER A 116 17.80 -12.18 20.85
CA SER A 116 16.69 -11.41 20.29
C SER A 116 15.49 -12.32 20.03
N ASN A 117 14.32 -11.90 20.51
CA ASN A 117 13.05 -12.54 20.23
C ASN A 117 12.09 -11.43 19.75
N PHE A 118 12.20 -11.08 18.47
CA PHE A 118 11.45 -9.98 17.90
C PHE A 118 9.96 -10.31 17.80
N ALA A 119 9.14 -9.32 18.11
CA ALA A 119 7.71 -9.41 17.97
C ALA A 119 7.33 -9.18 16.50
N PRO A 120 6.65 -10.12 15.83
CA PRO A 120 6.22 -9.94 14.46
C PRO A 120 5.20 -8.80 14.36
N LEU A 121 4.95 -8.31 13.15
CA LEU A 121 3.79 -7.46 12.92
C LEU A 121 2.56 -8.36 12.67
N ASP A 122 1.83 -8.65 13.74
CA ASP A 122 0.66 -9.52 13.74
C ASP A 122 -0.58 -8.85 14.35
N ARG A 123 -1.71 -9.57 14.33
CA ARG A 123 -2.98 -9.12 14.92
C ARG A 123 -2.84 -8.73 16.40
N LYS A 124 -2.04 -9.47 17.17
CA LYS A 124 -1.85 -9.22 18.61
C LYS A 124 -1.10 -7.92 18.85
N GLN A 125 -0.12 -7.59 18.02
CA GLN A 125 0.63 -6.33 18.12
C GLN A 125 -0.23 -5.16 17.65
N LEU A 126 -1.00 -5.33 16.57
CA LEU A 126 -1.95 -4.33 16.11
C LEU A 126 -3.09 -4.07 17.10
N GLU A 127 -3.62 -5.11 17.74
CA GLU A 127 -4.66 -4.92 18.76
C GLU A 127 -4.15 -4.04 19.91
N LYS A 128 -2.93 -4.29 20.40
CA LYS A 128 -2.28 -3.43 21.40
C LYS A 128 -2.14 -1.98 20.91
N HIS A 129 -1.84 -1.79 19.63
CA HIS A 129 -1.74 -0.48 19.02
C HIS A 129 -3.08 0.26 18.99
N LEU A 130 -4.09 -0.37 18.39
CA LEU A 130 -5.42 0.19 18.18
C LEU A 130 -6.21 0.37 19.48
N LEU A 131 -5.87 -0.38 20.54
CA LEU A 131 -6.42 -0.20 21.88
C LEU A 131 -5.65 0.83 22.72
N GLY A 132 -4.53 1.35 22.24
CA GLY A 132 -3.75 2.38 22.91
C GLY A 132 -2.69 1.87 23.89
N ASN A 133 -2.57 0.56 24.06
CA ASN A 133 -1.65 -0.07 25.02
C ASN A 133 -0.19 0.12 24.62
N GLU A 134 0.09 0.14 23.32
CA GLU A 134 1.42 0.38 22.76
C GLU A 134 1.32 1.31 21.54
N VAL A 135 2.43 1.91 21.13
CA VAL A 135 2.54 2.58 19.83
C VAL A 135 3.47 1.74 18.98
N ILE A 136 2.91 1.11 17.95
CA ILE A 136 3.61 0.18 17.06
C ILE A 136 3.99 0.92 15.79
N GLY A 137 5.16 0.61 15.25
CA GLY A 137 5.60 1.08 13.95
C GLY A 137 5.89 -0.07 13.00
N LEU A 138 5.82 0.24 11.71
CA LEU A 138 6.12 -0.64 10.60
C LEU A 138 7.52 -0.35 10.07
N TYR A 139 8.26 -1.40 9.71
CA TYR A 139 9.43 -1.30 8.83
C TYR A 139 8.98 -1.56 7.38
N PRO A 140 8.81 -0.54 6.53
CA PRO A 140 8.25 -0.71 5.18
C PRO A 140 9.22 -1.38 4.21
N LEU A 141 10.53 -1.27 4.45
CA LEU A 141 11.57 -1.92 3.64
C LEU A 141 11.74 -3.38 4.07
N THR A 142 11.49 -4.31 3.16
CA THR A 142 11.66 -5.74 3.42
C THR A 142 13.12 -6.17 3.26
N ILE A 143 13.40 -7.43 3.61
CA ILE A 143 14.73 -8.04 3.45
C ILE A 143 15.16 -8.25 1.99
N ASN A 144 14.22 -8.09 1.04
CA ASN A 144 14.46 -8.25 -0.40
C ASN A 144 14.63 -6.90 -1.11
N ASP A 145 14.87 -5.82 -0.38
CA ASP A 145 15.00 -4.45 -0.90
C ASP A 145 13.73 -3.95 -1.62
N THR A 146 12.58 -4.43 -1.15
CA THR A 146 11.26 -4.15 -1.72
C THR A 146 10.31 -3.57 -0.68
N CYS A 147 9.18 -3.01 -1.14
CA CYS A 147 8.13 -2.45 -0.30
C CYS A 147 6.76 -2.55 -0.98
N CYS A 148 5.69 -2.47 -0.18
CA CYS A 148 4.30 -2.45 -0.66
C CYS A 148 3.63 -1.07 -0.55
N LEU A 149 4.35 -0.08 -0.01
CA LEU A 149 3.87 1.28 0.19
C LEU A 149 5.02 2.27 0.12
N LEU A 150 4.66 3.53 -0.10
CA LEU A 150 5.50 4.71 0.11
C LEU A 150 4.76 5.64 1.06
N ALA A 151 5.47 6.20 2.04
CA ALA A 151 4.99 7.33 2.82
C ALA A 151 5.92 8.54 2.63
N ILE A 152 5.36 9.74 2.60
CA ILE A 152 6.09 11.01 2.61
C ILE A 152 5.74 11.74 3.92
N ASP A 153 6.76 12.05 4.71
CA ASP A 153 6.64 12.67 6.02
C ASP A 153 6.78 14.18 5.90
N PHE A 154 5.76 14.90 6.36
CA PHE A 154 5.74 16.36 6.46
C PHE A 154 5.59 16.76 7.94
N ASP A 155 6.56 17.51 8.45
CA ASP A 155 6.64 17.98 9.83
C ASP A 155 6.79 19.50 9.88
N LYS A 156 6.37 20.15 10.97
CA LYS A 156 6.43 21.61 11.24
C LYS A 156 5.30 22.44 10.60
N SER A 157 5.39 23.76 10.82
CA SER A 157 4.47 24.76 10.26
C SER A 157 4.31 24.60 8.74
N THR A 158 3.11 24.89 8.23
CA THR A 158 2.72 24.88 6.81
C THR A 158 2.67 23.51 6.10
N TRP A 159 2.72 22.39 6.84
CA TRP A 159 2.55 21.04 6.25
C TRP A 159 1.30 20.91 5.37
N TRP A 160 0.23 21.61 5.71
CA TRP A 160 -1.01 21.58 4.94
C TRP A 160 -0.90 22.28 3.57
N GLU A 161 -0.04 23.30 3.45
CA GLU A 161 0.22 23.99 2.18
C GLU A 161 0.96 23.05 1.22
N ASP A 162 2.04 22.43 1.70
CA ASP A 162 2.85 21.47 0.94
C ASP A 162 2.01 20.27 0.47
N ILE A 163 1.19 19.71 1.36
CA ILE A 163 0.28 18.61 1.03
C ILE A 163 -0.77 19.04 0.02
N THR A 164 -1.27 20.28 0.09
CA THR A 164 -2.26 20.78 -0.88
C THR A 164 -1.66 20.86 -2.28
N VAL A 165 -0.41 21.29 -2.42
CA VAL A 165 0.28 21.28 -3.72
C VAL A 165 0.44 19.85 -4.24
N ILE A 166 0.87 18.91 -3.40
CA ILE A 166 1.03 17.50 -3.82
C ILE A 166 -0.33 16.90 -4.16
N ARG A 167 -1.39 17.22 -3.42
CA ARG A 167 -2.76 16.80 -3.74
C ARG A 167 -3.16 17.26 -5.13
N ASN A 168 -2.87 18.50 -5.50
CA ASN A 168 -3.19 19.03 -6.84
C ASN A 168 -2.45 18.26 -7.94
N VAL A 169 -1.17 17.94 -7.73
CA VAL A 169 -0.39 17.08 -8.65
C VAL A 169 -1.01 15.68 -8.73
N CYS A 170 -1.33 15.08 -7.58
CA CYS A 170 -1.92 13.74 -7.55
C CYS A 170 -3.27 13.69 -8.26
N THR A 171 -4.15 14.65 -8.02
CA THR A 171 -5.45 14.77 -8.70
C THR A 171 -5.28 14.94 -10.21
N LYS A 172 -4.34 15.78 -10.66
CA LYS A 172 -4.07 16.00 -12.09
C LYS A 172 -3.63 14.72 -12.82
N HIS A 173 -2.94 13.83 -12.12
CA HIS A 173 -2.35 12.61 -12.67
C HIS A 173 -3.10 11.33 -12.27
N ASP A 174 -4.31 11.45 -11.69
CA ASP A 174 -5.13 10.35 -11.20
C ASP A 174 -4.39 9.42 -10.22
N ILE A 175 -3.54 10.00 -9.36
CA ILE A 175 -2.77 9.29 -8.35
C ILE A 175 -3.56 9.25 -7.04
N PRO A 176 -3.94 8.06 -6.53
CA PRO A 176 -4.57 7.95 -5.23
C PRO A 176 -3.57 8.28 -4.12
N MET A 177 -3.95 9.20 -3.24
CA MET A 177 -3.15 9.68 -2.12
C MET A 177 -4.01 9.69 -0.85
N TYR A 178 -3.44 9.25 0.27
CA TYR A 178 -4.14 9.17 1.56
C TYR A 178 -3.36 9.95 2.61
N VAL A 179 -3.99 10.96 3.23
CA VAL A 179 -3.32 11.83 4.21
C VAL A 179 -3.70 11.39 5.61
N GLU A 180 -2.70 11.01 6.41
CA GLU A 180 -2.85 10.79 7.85
C GLU A 180 -2.24 11.95 8.60
N ARG A 181 -3.01 12.60 9.48
CA ARG A 181 -2.44 13.54 10.44
C ARG A 181 -1.51 12.80 11.38
N SER A 182 -0.31 13.32 11.58
CA SER A 182 0.71 12.70 12.43
C SER A 182 0.23 12.50 13.87
N ARG A 183 0.97 11.70 14.62
CA ARG A 183 0.68 11.43 16.04
C ARG A 183 0.75 12.69 16.92
N SER A 184 1.64 13.63 16.64
CA SER A 184 1.74 14.92 17.37
C SER A 184 0.64 15.89 16.95
N GLY A 185 0.18 15.82 15.71
CA GLY A 185 -0.73 16.79 15.11
C GLY A 185 -0.02 17.91 14.35
N ASP A 186 1.29 18.05 14.55
CA ASP A 186 2.14 19.10 13.96
C ASP A 186 2.74 18.71 12.60
N GLY A 187 2.06 17.83 11.88
CA GLY A 187 2.55 17.24 10.64
C GLY A 187 1.60 16.18 10.12
N ALA A 188 1.93 15.56 9.00
CA ALA A 188 1.14 14.50 8.38
C ALA A 188 2.00 13.58 7.51
N HIS A 189 1.50 12.37 7.29
CA HIS A 189 2.08 11.40 6.38
C HIS A 189 1.19 11.23 5.15
N LEU A 190 1.79 11.32 3.96
CA LEU A 190 1.14 11.01 2.69
C LEU A 190 1.43 9.58 2.29
N TRP A 191 0.40 8.75 2.25
CA TRP A 191 0.50 7.34 1.95
C TRP A 191 0.11 7.04 0.51
N PHE A 192 0.93 6.20 -0.13
CA PHE A 192 0.69 5.61 -1.44
C PHE A 192 0.88 4.10 -1.33
N PHE A 193 -0.07 3.31 -1.83
CA PHE A 193 -0.06 1.85 -1.70
C PHE A 193 0.12 1.20 -3.06
N PHE A 194 0.89 0.10 -3.11
CA PHE A 194 1.20 -0.59 -4.37
C PHE A 194 0.43 -1.89 -4.51
N GLY A 195 0.04 -2.21 -5.75
CA GLY A 195 -0.73 -3.43 -6.05
C GLY A 195 0.08 -4.70 -5.83
N SER A 196 1.38 -4.62 -6.09
CA SER A 196 2.37 -5.65 -5.85
C SER A 196 3.51 -5.09 -5.02
N GLU A 197 4.31 -5.99 -4.44
CA GLU A 197 5.60 -5.60 -3.87
C GLU A 197 6.52 -5.12 -5.01
N ILE A 198 7.14 -3.96 -4.84
CA ILE A 198 8.05 -3.34 -5.83
C ILE A 198 9.40 -3.01 -5.19
N LYS A 199 10.44 -2.81 -5.99
CA LYS A 199 11.75 -2.35 -5.48
C LYS A 199 11.61 -1.01 -4.75
N ALA A 200 12.23 -0.89 -3.58
CA ALA A 200 12.20 0.34 -2.80
C ALA A 200 12.78 1.53 -3.59
N ALA A 201 13.78 1.28 -4.43
CA ALA A 201 14.31 2.29 -5.36
C ALA A 201 13.26 2.88 -6.31
N ILE A 202 12.32 2.07 -6.80
CA ILE A 202 11.25 2.52 -7.70
C ILE A 202 10.22 3.35 -6.92
N ALA A 203 9.84 2.88 -5.72
CA ALA A 203 8.94 3.62 -4.84
C ALA A 203 9.55 4.97 -4.42
N ARG A 204 10.84 5.02 -4.10
CA ARG A 204 11.52 6.27 -3.76
C ARG A 204 11.63 7.20 -4.95
N LYS A 205 11.96 6.70 -6.15
CA LYS A 205 11.94 7.51 -7.37
C LYS A 205 10.57 8.15 -7.59
N PHE A 206 9.49 7.38 -7.38
CA PHE A 206 8.12 7.89 -7.47
C PHE A 206 7.87 9.08 -6.52
N GLY A 207 8.24 8.94 -5.25
CA GLY A 207 8.12 10.03 -4.27
C GLY A 207 8.91 11.27 -4.68
N MET A 208 10.13 11.10 -5.18
CA MET A 208 10.95 12.21 -5.66
C MET A 208 10.34 12.91 -6.88
N CYS A 209 9.86 12.16 -7.89
CA CYS A 209 9.20 12.75 -9.06
C CYS A 209 7.94 13.54 -8.68
N LEU A 210 7.15 13.05 -7.71
CA LEU A 210 6.00 13.79 -7.17
C LEU A 210 6.41 15.11 -6.54
N LEU A 211 7.44 15.09 -5.69
CA LEU A 211 7.97 16.30 -5.03
C LEU A 211 8.50 17.29 -6.06
N GLU A 212 9.29 16.84 -7.03
CA GLU A 212 9.83 17.68 -8.10
C GLU A 212 8.72 18.36 -8.92
N GLN A 213 7.67 17.63 -9.30
CA GLN A 213 6.53 18.23 -10.00
C GLN A 213 5.78 19.24 -9.12
N ALA A 214 5.59 18.93 -7.85
CA ALA A 214 4.90 19.82 -6.92
C ALA A 214 5.70 21.13 -6.74
N MET A 215 7.02 21.05 -6.64
CA MET A 215 7.93 22.20 -6.62
C MET A 215 7.85 23.03 -7.90
N GLN A 216 7.83 22.39 -9.07
CA GLN A 216 7.71 23.06 -10.37
C GLN A 216 6.39 23.82 -10.52
N VAL A 217 5.27 23.24 -10.07
CA VAL A 217 3.93 23.85 -10.18
C VAL A 217 3.77 25.02 -9.22
N SER A 218 4.29 24.89 -7.99
CA SER A 218 4.12 25.93 -6.98
C SER A 218 4.96 27.17 -7.25
N GLY A 219 6.20 27.00 -7.74
CA GLY A 219 7.13 28.10 -8.08
C GLY A 219 7.51 29.05 -6.92
N ARG A 220 6.85 28.93 -5.76
CA ARG A 220 6.97 29.84 -4.60
C ARG A 220 7.03 29.12 -3.25
N ILE A 221 6.59 27.87 -3.15
CA ILE A 221 6.62 27.09 -1.90
C ILE A 221 7.92 26.29 -1.84
N GLY A 222 8.66 26.42 -0.74
CA GLY A 222 9.97 25.79 -0.52
C GLY A 222 9.92 24.32 -0.10
N PHE A 223 8.72 23.79 0.19
CA PHE A 223 8.52 22.46 0.79
C PHE A 223 9.29 22.29 2.10
N ASP A 224 9.32 23.34 2.94
CA ASP A 224 10.10 23.39 4.17
C ASP A 224 9.62 22.39 5.24
N SER A 225 8.39 21.89 5.08
CA SER A 225 7.84 20.86 5.96
C SER A 225 8.21 19.44 5.54
N PHE A 226 8.73 19.21 4.33
CA PHE A 226 9.20 17.88 3.93
C PHE A 226 10.36 17.42 4.83
N ASP A 227 10.21 16.23 5.44
CA ASP A 227 11.26 15.60 6.25
C ASP A 227 11.94 14.45 5.49
N ARG A 228 11.18 13.40 5.11
CA ARG A 228 11.74 12.20 4.46
C ARG A 228 10.69 11.30 3.81
N LEU A 229 11.18 10.35 3.01
CA LEU A 229 10.41 9.23 2.47
C LEU A 229 10.51 7.97 3.34
N PHE A 230 9.50 7.12 3.28
CA PHE A 230 9.43 5.79 3.89
C PHE A 230 9.04 4.74 2.83
N PRO A 231 9.93 3.80 2.45
CA PRO A 231 11.32 3.64 2.88
C PRO A 231 12.23 4.85 2.62
N SER A 232 13.22 5.07 3.48
CA SER A 232 14.18 6.19 3.33
C SER A 232 15.39 5.81 2.46
N GLN A 233 15.55 4.53 2.14
CA GLN A 233 16.68 4.00 1.40
C GLN A 233 16.25 2.92 0.40
N ASP A 234 17.07 2.74 -0.63
CA ASP A 234 16.83 1.79 -1.74
C ASP A 234 17.11 0.33 -1.36
N TYR A 235 18.10 0.14 -0.47
CA TYR A 235 18.60 -1.16 -0.08
C TYR A 235 18.69 -1.26 1.43
N LEU A 236 18.38 -2.44 1.95
CA LEU A 236 18.53 -2.76 3.34
C LEU A 236 20.02 -2.90 3.66
N GLN A 237 20.48 -2.13 4.64
CA GLN A 237 21.84 -2.32 5.14
C GLN A 237 21.99 -3.70 5.78
N LYS A 238 23.15 -4.31 5.61
CA LYS A 238 23.46 -5.62 6.18
C LYS A 238 23.11 -5.65 7.67
N ASP A 239 22.37 -6.69 8.06
CA ASP A 239 21.89 -6.92 9.43
C ASP A 239 20.98 -5.81 10.00
N GLY A 240 20.48 -4.88 9.17
CA GLY A 240 19.61 -3.78 9.58
C GLY A 240 18.11 -4.10 9.55
N PHE A 241 17.31 -3.23 10.17
CA PHE A 241 15.83 -3.30 10.11
C PHE A 241 15.22 -2.42 9.02
N GLY A 242 15.96 -1.41 8.57
CA GLY A 242 15.40 -0.29 7.81
C GLY A 242 14.93 0.84 8.73
N ASN A 243 14.44 1.91 8.11
CA ASN A 243 13.73 2.96 8.83
C ASN A 243 12.32 2.49 9.18
N LEU A 244 11.71 3.09 10.21
CA LEU A 244 10.35 2.74 10.65
C LEU A 244 9.44 3.95 10.59
N ILE A 245 8.17 3.71 10.30
CA ILE A 245 7.09 4.69 10.41
C ILE A 245 6.08 4.23 11.45
N ALA A 246 5.53 5.15 12.24
CA ALA A 246 4.47 4.81 13.18
C ALA A 246 3.21 4.37 12.41
N LEU A 247 2.53 3.33 12.88
CA LEU A 247 1.25 2.95 12.30
C LEU A 247 0.17 3.96 12.72
N PRO A 248 -0.84 4.20 11.84
CA PRO A 248 -1.93 5.11 12.14
C PRO A 248 -2.98 4.49 13.06
N LEU A 249 -3.93 5.31 13.50
CA LEU A 249 -5.12 4.94 14.28
C LEU A 249 -4.85 4.50 15.72
N GLN A 250 -3.71 4.89 16.30
CA GLN A 250 -3.39 4.64 17.70
C GLN A 250 -4.38 5.35 18.63
N LYS A 251 -5.04 4.60 19.53
CA LYS A 251 -6.19 5.10 20.32
C LYS A 251 -5.96 6.41 21.05
N GLU A 252 -4.82 6.56 21.72
CA GLU A 252 -4.53 7.73 22.55
C GLU A 252 -4.29 8.98 21.71
N ALA A 253 -3.64 8.85 20.54
CA ALA A 253 -3.53 9.93 19.58
C ALA A 253 -4.89 10.31 18.98
N ARG A 254 -5.71 9.31 18.62
CA ARG A 254 -7.04 9.56 18.05
C ARG A 254 -7.98 10.34 18.96
N LYS A 255 -7.83 10.25 20.29
CA LYS A 255 -8.62 11.07 21.23
C LYS A 255 -8.46 12.58 20.98
N ASN A 256 -7.36 12.99 20.35
CA ASN A 256 -7.06 14.37 19.99
C ASN A 256 -7.17 14.61 18.48
N ASN A 257 -7.89 13.77 17.73
CA ASN A 257 -8.00 13.81 16.27
C ASN A 257 -6.64 13.77 15.55
N ASN A 258 -5.67 13.06 16.15
CA ASN A 258 -4.35 12.80 15.60
C ASN A 258 -4.19 11.33 15.27
N SER A 259 -3.24 11.00 14.42
CA SER A 259 -3.08 9.64 13.89
C SER A 259 -4.36 9.11 13.24
N VAL A 260 -5.02 9.97 12.47
CA VAL A 260 -6.26 9.69 11.74
C VAL A 260 -6.12 10.17 10.31
N PHE A 261 -6.79 9.50 9.39
CA PHE A 261 -6.93 9.96 8.02
C PHE A 261 -7.87 11.16 7.94
N ILE A 262 -7.46 12.14 7.16
CA ILE A 262 -8.13 13.44 7.04
C ILE A 262 -8.48 13.74 5.58
N ASP A 263 -9.52 14.55 5.39
CA ASP A 263 -9.96 15.03 4.08
C ASP A 263 -9.18 16.27 3.60
N GLU A 264 -9.62 16.87 2.49
CA GLU A 264 -9.07 18.11 1.95
C GLU A 264 -9.26 19.34 2.85
N ASN A 265 -10.25 19.33 3.73
CA ASN A 265 -10.53 20.39 4.71
C ASN A 265 -9.74 20.19 6.01
N LEU A 266 -8.88 19.17 6.04
CA LEU A 266 -8.12 18.72 7.21
C LEU A 266 -9.02 18.18 8.33
N GLU A 267 -10.24 17.79 8.03
CA GLU A 267 -11.17 17.20 8.99
C GLU A 267 -11.00 15.69 9.05
N GLU A 268 -11.26 15.09 10.21
CA GLU A 268 -11.20 13.64 10.37
C GLU A 268 -12.27 12.96 9.50
N ILE A 269 -11.88 11.95 8.74
CA ILE A 269 -12.82 11.11 8.01
C ILE A 269 -13.62 10.24 9.01
N GLU A 270 -14.94 10.39 9.03
CA GLU A 270 -15.79 9.83 10.10
C GLU A 270 -15.64 8.30 10.27
N ASP A 271 -15.57 7.55 9.16
CA ASP A 271 -15.33 6.10 9.18
C ASP A 271 -13.98 5.76 8.56
N GLN A 272 -12.95 5.82 9.42
CA GLN A 272 -11.58 5.43 9.10
C GLN A 272 -11.47 4.01 8.50
N TRP A 273 -12.32 3.07 8.94
CA TRP A 273 -12.26 1.69 8.45
C TRP A 273 -12.83 1.59 7.04
N ASN A 274 -13.95 2.27 6.79
CA ASN A 274 -14.53 2.31 5.46
C ASN A 274 -13.55 2.98 4.49
N TYR A 275 -12.91 4.07 4.91
CA TYR A 275 -11.90 4.75 4.13
C TYR A 275 -10.71 3.85 3.79
N LEU A 276 -10.16 3.13 4.77
CA LEU A 276 -9.08 2.15 4.53
C LEU A 276 -9.50 1.02 3.58
N SER A 277 -10.76 0.56 3.65
CA SER A 277 -11.26 -0.51 2.79
C SER A 277 -11.37 -0.12 1.32
N GLN A 278 -11.39 1.19 1.04
CA GLN A 278 -11.49 1.77 -0.30
C GLN A 278 -10.13 2.19 -0.88
N ILE A 279 -9.03 1.80 -0.24
CA ILE A 279 -7.69 2.13 -0.72
C ILE A 279 -7.44 1.53 -2.10
N LYS A 280 -7.17 2.41 -3.06
CA LYS A 280 -6.74 2.08 -4.42
C LYS A 280 -5.23 1.92 -4.42
N LYS A 281 -4.78 0.86 -5.08
CA LYS A 281 -3.36 0.51 -5.18
C LYS A 281 -2.81 0.89 -6.56
N ILE A 282 -1.60 1.45 -6.57
CA ILE A 282 -0.89 1.90 -7.76
C ILE A 282 -0.08 0.74 -8.33
N SER A 283 -0.09 0.56 -9.65
CA SER A 283 0.73 -0.46 -10.32
C SER A 283 2.16 0.04 -10.57
N GLU A 284 3.14 -0.87 -10.58
CA GLU A 284 4.52 -0.52 -10.92
C GLU A 284 4.64 0.10 -12.32
N ALA A 285 3.88 -0.43 -13.29
CA ALA A 285 3.84 0.08 -14.65
C ALA A 285 3.37 1.55 -14.72
N PHE A 286 2.38 1.92 -13.90
CA PHE A 286 1.95 3.31 -13.79
C PHE A 286 3.09 4.19 -13.26
N ILE A 287 3.75 3.77 -12.18
CA ILE A 287 4.86 4.51 -11.56
C ILE A 287 5.97 4.77 -12.57
N GLN A 288 6.40 3.72 -13.28
CA GLN A 288 7.47 3.83 -14.27
C GLN A 288 7.08 4.77 -15.41
N ARG A 289 5.83 4.78 -15.85
CA ARG A 289 5.35 5.73 -16.87
C ARG A 289 5.34 7.15 -16.35
N PHE A 290 4.79 7.38 -15.16
CA PHE A 290 4.76 8.70 -14.53
C PHE A 290 6.16 9.29 -14.34
N CYS A 291 7.14 8.46 -13.96
CA CYS A 291 8.53 8.88 -13.73
C CYS A 291 9.43 8.81 -14.98
N LYS A 292 8.88 8.59 -16.19
CA LYS A 292 9.64 8.62 -17.45
C LYS A 292 9.67 10.01 -18.07
N ASP A 293 8.67 10.82 -17.75
CA ASP A 293 8.54 12.18 -18.26
C ASP A 293 9.46 13.17 -17.49
N PHE A 294 10.30 12.65 -16.58
CA PHE A 294 11.19 13.35 -15.64
C PHE A 294 12.46 12.51 -15.39
#